data_AF-A0A1E3WM89-F1
#
_entry.id   AF-A0A1E3WM89-F1
#
_cell.length_a   1.000
_cell.length_b   1.000
_cell.length_c   1.000
_cell.angle_alpha   90.00
_cell.angle_beta   90.00
_cell.angle_gamma   90.00
#
_symmetry.space_group_name_H-M   'P 1'
#
loop_
_entity.id
_entity.type
_entity.pdbx_description
1 polymer ?
#
loop_
_entity_poly.entity_id
_entity_poly.type
_entity_poly.pdbx_seq_one_letter_code
_entity_poly.pdbx_strand_id
1 'polypeptide(L)' 'MAKVGLKSNGTLKKGYRFKKGGGVVKAKNTTVKRKTKKKRK' A
#
# COMPACT_ATOMS: atom_id res chain seq x y z
N MET A 1 -10.64 3.67 -18.53
CA MET A 1 -10.96 3.11 -17.19
C MET A 1 -9.71 3.16 -16.32
N ALA A 2 -9.61 4.10 -15.37
CA ALA A 2 -8.43 4.21 -14.51
C ALA A 2 -8.33 3.00 -13.58
N LYS A 3 -7.25 2.22 -13.69
CA LYS A 3 -7.03 1.00 -12.90
C LYS A 3 -7.01 1.40 -11.41
N VAL A 4 -7.95 0.90 -10.62
CA VAL A 4 -8.09 1.25 -9.19
C VAL A 4 -6.73 1.09 -8.48
N GLY A 5 -6.25 2.18 -7.87
CA GLY A 5 -4.97 2.20 -7.16
C GLY A 5 -3.72 2.54 -7.99
N LEU A 6 -3.84 2.78 -9.29
CA LEU A 6 -2.77 3.28 -10.18
C LEU A 6 -3.04 4.75 -10.54
N LYS A 7 -1.99 5.56 -10.60
CA LYS A 7 -2.02 6.94 -11.11
C LYS A 7 -1.82 6.93 -12.63
N SER A 8 -2.16 8.05 -13.28
CA SER A 8 -1.98 8.23 -14.73
C SER A 8 -0.51 8.13 -15.16
N ASN A 9 0.44 8.39 -14.24
CA ASN A 9 1.89 8.24 -14.48
C ASN A 9 2.41 6.81 -14.23
N GLY A 10 1.54 5.80 -14.11
CA GLY A 10 1.94 4.40 -13.89
C GLY A 10 2.39 4.06 -12.47
N THR A 11 2.44 5.02 -11.55
CA THR A 11 2.81 4.77 -10.14
C THR A 11 1.59 4.43 -9.28
N LEU A 12 1.81 3.74 -8.16
CA LEU A 12 0.73 3.37 -7.25
C LEU A 12 0.29 4.54 -6.35
N LYS A 13 -1.01 4.60 -6.04
CA LYS A 13 -1.55 5.49 -5.00
C LYS A 13 -1.02 5.07 -3.63
N LYS A 14 -0.85 6.02 -2.71
CA LYS A 14 -0.40 5.75 -1.33
C LYS A 14 -1.33 4.73 -0.68
N GLY A 15 -0.76 3.70 -0.06
CA GLY A 15 -1.54 2.62 0.55
C GLY A 15 -2.04 1.54 -0.40
N TYR A 16 -1.52 1.48 -1.64
CA TYR A 16 -1.72 0.36 -2.56
C TYR A 16 -0.39 -0.35 -2.85
N ARG A 17 -0.47 -1.64 -3.21
CA ARG A 17 0.68 -2.48 -3.59
C ARG A 17 0.28 -3.41 -4.73
N PHE A 18 1.28 -3.92 -5.45
CA PHE A 18 1.04 -5.02 -6.39
C PHE A 18 0.87 -6.34 -5.62
N LYS A 19 -0.10 -7.17 -6.03
CA LYS A 19 -0.20 -8.57 -5.63
C LYS A 19 0.67 -9.42 -6.56
N LYS A 20 1.08 -10.60 -6.09
CA LYS A 20 1.74 -11.60 -6.94
C LYS A 20 0.80 -11.91 -8.11
N GLY A 21 1.27 -11.76 -9.35
CA GLY A 21 0.46 -11.92 -10.57
C GLY A 21 -0.14 -10.63 -11.16
N GLY A 22 0.35 -9.44 -10.83
CA GLY A 22 0.13 -8.24 -11.67
C GLY A 22 -1.15 -7.42 -11.39
N GLY A 23 -1.84 -7.67 -10.27
CA GLY A 23 -2.97 -6.84 -9.83
C GLY A 23 -2.59 -5.81 -8.76
N VAL A 24 -3.42 -4.79 -8.55
CA VAL A 24 -3.23 -3.79 -7.49
C VAL A 24 -4.20 -4.06 -6.34
N VAL A 25 -3.70 -4.04 -5.10
CA VAL A 25 -4.49 -4.27 -3.87
C VAL A 25 -4.15 -3.24 -2.79
N LYS A 26 -5.08 -2.95 -1.89
CA LYS A 26 -4.83 -2.04 -0.75
C LYS A 26 -3.86 -2.68 0.23
N ALA A 27 -2.83 -1.95 0.62
CA ALA A 27 -1.79 -2.40 1.53
C ALA A 27 -2.33 -2.45 2.98
N LYS A 28 -2.39 -3.65 3.58
CA LYS A 28 -2.83 -3.81 4.98
C LYS A 28 -1.95 -3.04 5.98
N ASN A 29 -0.65 -2.90 5.70
CA ASN A 29 0.30 -2.20 6.59
C ASN A 29 0.15 -0.67 6.62
N THR A 30 -0.58 -0.05 5.68
CA THR A 30 -0.84 1.40 5.73
C THR A 30 -2.10 1.74 6.50
N THR A 31 -2.98 0.77 6.71
CA THR A 31 -4.19 0.92 7.54
C THR A 31 -3.92 0.62 9.00
N VAL A 32 -3.04 -0.33 9.31
CA VAL A 32 -2.67 -0.64 10.69
C VAL A 32 -1.55 0.30 11.12
N LYS A 33 -1.85 1.26 12.01
CA LYS A 33 -0.82 2.08 12.67
C LYS A 33 0.28 1.15 13.16
N ARG A 34 1.49 1.28 12.63
CA ARG A 34 2.66 0.53 13.13
C ARG A 34 2.78 0.85 14.62
N LYS A 35 2.46 -0.11 15.50
CA LYS A 35 2.74 0.01 16.92
C LYS A 35 4.27 0.09 17.02
N THR A 36 4.78 1.30 17.22
CA THR A 36 6.20 1.50 17.50
C THR A 36 6.51 0.70 18.76
N LYS A 37 7.34 -0.34 18.63
CA LYS A 37 7.85 -1.09 19.78
C LYS A 37 8.61 -0.06 20.63
N LYS A 38 7.99 0.42 21.72
CA LYS A 38 8.61 1.32 22.69
C LYS A 38 9.88 0.61 23.14
N LYS A 39 11.05 1.08 22.69
CA LYS A 39 12.34 0.62 23.22
C LYS A 39 12.28 0.92 24.72
N ARG A 40 12.10 -0.12 25.53
CA ARG A 40 12.42 -0.08 26.94
C ARG A 40 13.94 0.02 26.98
N LYS A 41 14.45 1.21 27.31
CA LYS A 41 15.79 1.38 27.87
C LYS A 41 15.62 1.30 29.38
#